data_AF-A0AAE0VJU4-F1
#
_entry.id   AF-A0AAE0VJU4-F1
#
_cell.length_a   1.000
_cell.length_b   1.000
_cell.length_c   1.000
_cell.angle_alpha   90.00
_cell.angle_beta   90.00
_cell.angle_gamma   90.00
#
_symmetry.space_group_name_H-M   'P 1'
#
loop_
_entity.id
_entity.type
_entity.pdbx_description
1 polymer ?
#
loop_
_entity_poly.entity_id
_entity_poly.type
_entity_poly.pdbx_seq_one_letter_code
_entity_poly.pdbx_strand_id
1 'polypeptide(L)'
;MKMISQCMLRYIYLVLVFIASAMSRPKSASTCPDGSPMVRCFVNPCDMTDCPAYPGANCVANYCAGCNADYYVHGKKVDCNDRSDSK
;
A
#
# COMPACT_ATOMS: atom_id res chain seq x y z
N MET A 1 34.88 35.35 17.26
CA MET A 1 33.41 35.43 17.09
C MET A 1 32.84 34.52 15.98
N LYS A 2 33.61 34.02 14.99
CA LYS A 2 33.10 33.09 13.94
C LYS A 2 32.90 31.64 14.40
N MET A 3 33.60 31.21 15.45
CA MET A 3 33.58 29.84 15.97
C MET A 3 32.26 29.47 16.67
N ILE A 4 31.61 30.45 17.33
CA ILE A 4 30.35 30.26 18.05
C ILE A 4 29.18 30.11 17.06
N SER A 5 29.19 30.87 15.96
CA SER A 5 28.17 30.80 14.90
C SER A 5 28.17 29.47 14.15
N GLN A 6 29.36 28.91 13.87
CA GLN A 6 29.53 27.59 13.25
C GLN A 6 29.01 26.46 14.16
N CYS A 7 29.25 26.55 15.48
CA CYS A 7 28.71 25.61 16.46
C CYS A 7 27.19 25.65 16.51
N MET A 8 26.60 26.85 16.49
CA MET A 8 25.15 27.02 16.48
C MET A 8 24.53 26.48 15.19
N LEU A 9 25.13 26.75 14.03
CA LEU A 9 24.63 26.26 12.74
C LEU A 9 24.72 24.73 12.63
N ARG A 10 25.81 24.14 13.14
CA ARG A 10 25.97 22.68 13.23
C ARG A 10 24.99 22.06 14.21
N TYR A 11 24.75 22.70 15.35
CA TYR A 11 23.75 22.24 16.33
C TYR A 11 22.34 22.30 15.75
N ILE A 12 21.95 23.41 15.10
CA ILE A 12 20.67 23.54 14.42
C ILE A 12 20.50 22.47 13.35
N TYR A 13 21.51 22.24 12.52
CA TYR A 13 21.47 21.19 11.50
C TYR A 13 21.28 19.80 12.12
N LEU A 14 21.99 19.48 13.21
CA LEU A 14 21.82 18.21 13.93
C LEU A 14 20.39 18.08 14.47
N VAL A 15 19.86 19.11 15.13
CA VAL A 15 18.47 19.10 15.63
C VAL A 15 17.47 18.90 14.48
N LEU A 16 17.66 19.55 13.33
CA LEU A 16 16.82 19.39 12.14
C LEU A 16 16.87 17.97 11.55
N VAL A 17 18.04 17.33 11.55
CA VAL A 17 18.19 15.94 11.12
C VAL A 17 17.54 14.97 12.10
N PHE A 18 17.63 15.23 13.41
CA PHE A 18 17.00 14.42 14.45
C PHE A 18 15.46 14.52 14.45
N ILE A 19 14.87 15.69 14.19
CA ILE A 19 13.41 15.81 14.08
C ILE A 19 12.87 15.13 12.81
N ALA A 20 13.63 15.14 11.72
CA ALA A 20 13.23 14.50 10.47
C ALA A 20 13.21 12.96 10.56
N SER A 21 14.12 12.37 11.33
CA SER A 21 14.22 10.91 11.48
C SER A 21 13.12 10.29 12.36
N ALA A 22 12.54 11.06 13.28
CA ALA A 22 11.48 10.61 14.19
C ALA A 22 10.09 10.41 13.52
N MET A 23 9.92 10.78 12.24
CA MET A 23 8.64 10.66 11.53
C MET A 23 8.47 9.34 10.76
N SER A 24 9.45 8.44 10.82
CA SER A 24 9.30 7.11 10.23
C SER A 24 8.42 6.26 11.15
N ARG A 25 7.10 6.33 10.93
CA ARG A 25 6.13 5.45 11.59
C ARG A 25 6.57 4.00 11.35
N PRO A 26 6.76 3.18 12.40
CA PRO A 26 7.00 1.76 12.19
C PRO A 26 5.80 1.21 11.41
N LYS A 27 6.06 0.61 10.24
CA LYS A 27 5.04 -0.07 9.45
C LYS A 27 4.55 -1.24 10.30
N SER A 28 3.47 -1.01 11.04
CA SER A 28 2.80 -2.04 11.83
C SER A 28 2.55 -3.24 10.91
N ALA A 29 3.00 -4.43 11.32
CA ALA A 29 2.95 -5.65 10.52
C ALA A 29 1.51 -6.13 10.18
N SER A 30 0.48 -5.38 10.59
CA SER A 30 -0.94 -5.65 10.37
C SER A 30 -1.62 -4.66 9.42
N THR A 31 -0.85 -3.77 8.78
CA THR A 31 -1.38 -2.71 7.92
C THR A 31 -0.92 -2.91 6.47
N CYS A 32 -1.84 -2.71 5.54
CA CYS A 32 -1.60 -2.83 4.11
C CYS A 32 -0.58 -1.80 3.58
N PRO A 33 -0.04 -1.99 2.36
CA PRO A 33 0.96 -1.10 1.78
C PRO A 33 0.56 0.39 1.80
N ASP A 34 -0.72 0.66 1.57
CA ASP A 34 -1.37 1.97 1.53
C ASP A 34 -1.76 2.53 2.91
N GLY A 35 -1.50 1.81 4.00
CA GLY A 35 -1.88 2.21 5.34
C GLY A 35 -3.30 1.80 5.75
N SER A 36 -4.05 1.12 4.86
CA SER A 36 -5.38 0.61 5.19
C SER A 36 -5.31 -0.60 6.14
N PRO A 37 -6.36 -0.84 6.96
CA PRO A 37 -6.39 -2.00 7.84
C PRO A 37 -6.57 -3.28 7.03
N MET A 38 -5.87 -4.34 7.45
CA MET A 38 -6.12 -5.68 6.93
C MET A 38 -7.32 -6.30 7.64
N VAL A 39 -8.25 -6.88 6.87
CA VAL A 39 -9.48 -7.50 7.37
C VAL A 39 -9.35 -9.03 7.38
N ARG A 40 -9.93 -9.69 8.38
CA ARG A 40 -10.05 -11.16 8.41
C ARG A 40 -11.43 -11.57 7.90
N CYS A 41 -11.47 -12.14 6.70
CA CYS A 41 -12.70 -12.64 6.09
C CYS A 41 -13.02 -14.06 6.56
N PHE A 42 -14.31 -14.41 6.59
CA PHE A 42 -14.75 -15.77 6.92
C PHE A 42 -14.51 -16.75 5.75
N VAL A 43 -14.67 -16.27 4.52
CA VAL A 43 -14.44 -17.02 3.28
C VAL A 43 -13.42 -16.26 2.42
N ASN A 44 -12.67 -17.00 1.60
CA ASN A 44 -11.80 -16.42 0.59
C ASN A 44 -12.67 -15.68 -0.47
N PRO A 45 -12.41 -14.39 -0.73
CA PRO A 45 -13.15 -13.61 -1.73
C PRO A 45 -13.13 -14.22 -3.15
N CYS A 46 -12.06 -14.93 -3.51
CA CYS A 46 -11.94 -15.61 -4.81
C CYS A 46 -12.83 -16.85 -4.94
N ASP A 47 -13.37 -17.38 -3.83
CA ASP A 47 -14.30 -18.52 -3.86
C ASP A 47 -15.77 -18.06 -3.96
N MET A 48 -16.03 -16.77 -3.76
CA MET A 48 -17.38 -16.20 -3.65
C MET A 48 -17.71 -15.19 -4.76
N THR A 49 -16.71 -14.77 -5.54
CA THR A 49 -16.86 -13.77 -6.60
C THR A 49 -16.22 -14.29 -7.88
N ASP A 50 -16.72 -13.79 -9.01
CA ASP A 50 -16.19 -14.06 -10.33
C ASP A 50 -16.05 -12.75 -11.11
N CYS A 51 -15.28 -12.80 -12.21
CA CYS A 51 -15.12 -11.69 -13.15
C CYS A 51 -15.69 -12.07 -14.53
N PRO A 52 -17.00 -11.88 -14.79
CA PRO A 52 -17.63 -12.35 -16.03
C PRO A 52 -17.08 -11.69 -17.31
N ALA A 53 -16.48 -10.50 -17.17
CA ALA A 53 -15.77 -9.84 -18.26
C ALA A 53 -14.49 -10.60 -18.68
N TYR A 54 -13.85 -11.29 -17.75
CA TYR A 54 -12.58 -12.02 -17.93
C TYR A 54 -12.65 -13.39 -17.24
N PRO A 55 -13.38 -14.38 -17.81
CA PRO A 55 -13.58 -15.68 -17.16
C PRO A 55 -12.30 -16.50 -16.98
N GLY A 56 -11.21 -16.14 -17.67
CA GLY A 56 -9.87 -16.74 -17.52
C GLY A 56 -8.90 -15.90 -16.69
N ALA A 57 -9.35 -14.82 -16.05
CA ALA A 57 -8.48 -14.00 -15.20
C ALA A 57 -8.05 -14.78 -13.95
N ASN A 58 -6.81 -14.57 -13.54
CA ASN A 58 -6.32 -15.08 -12.28
C ASN A 58 -6.84 -14.22 -11.12
N CYS A 59 -7.54 -14.83 -10.17
CA CYS A 59 -8.03 -14.14 -8.98
C CYS A 59 -6.99 -14.14 -7.86
N VAL A 60 -6.81 -12.98 -7.23
CA VAL A 60 -5.95 -12.79 -6.06
C VAL A 60 -6.79 -12.17 -4.94
N ALA A 61 -6.85 -12.85 -3.80
CA ALA A 61 -7.55 -12.34 -2.63
C ALA A 61 -6.84 -11.09 -2.07
N ASN A 62 -7.59 -10.01 -1.89
CA ASN A 62 -7.12 -8.74 -1.36
C ASN A 62 -7.90 -8.40 -0.08
N TYR A 63 -7.20 -8.50 1.05
CA TYR A 63 -7.77 -8.29 2.38
C TYR A 63 -7.60 -6.84 2.90
N CYS A 64 -7.12 -5.94 2.05
CA CYS A 64 -6.93 -4.53 2.40
C CYS A 64 -8.25 -3.77 2.35
N ALA A 65 -8.58 -3.07 3.44
CA ALA A 65 -9.83 -2.33 3.62
C ALA A 65 -11.14 -3.16 3.49
N GLY A 66 -11.06 -4.47 3.25
CA GLY A 66 -12.23 -5.32 3.03
C GLY A 66 -11.89 -6.73 2.55
N CYS A 67 -12.92 -7.47 2.13
CA CYS A 67 -12.84 -8.81 1.56
C CYS A 67 -12.96 -8.72 0.04
N ASN A 68 -11.87 -8.37 -0.64
CA ASN A 68 -11.88 -8.04 -2.07
C ASN A 68 -11.23 -9.15 -2.89
N ALA A 69 -11.61 -9.23 -4.17
CA ALA A 69 -11.01 -10.11 -5.16
C ALA A 69 -10.45 -9.25 -6.30
N ASP A 70 -9.14 -9.32 -6.53
CA ASP A 70 -8.47 -8.61 -7.61
C ASP A 70 -8.20 -9.60 -8.75
N TYR A 71 -8.60 -9.24 -9.98
CA TYR A 71 -8.51 -10.10 -11.14
C TYR A 71 -7.41 -9.63 -12.09
N TYR A 72 -6.62 -10.57 -12.61
CA TYR A 72 -5.46 -10.29 -13.44
C TYR A 72 -5.46 -11.10 -14.73
N VAL A 73 -5.17 -10.45 -15.86
CA VAL A 73 -4.92 -11.08 -17.15
C VAL A 73 -3.49 -10.76 -17.56
N HIS A 74 -2.68 -11.79 -17.84
CA HIS A 74 -1.24 -11.65 -18.13
C HIS A 74 -0.48 -10.78 -17.09
N GLY A 75 -0.88 -10.86 -15.82
CA GLY A 75 -0.27 -10.09 -14.73
C GLY A 75 -0.72 -8.63 -14.60
N LYS A 76 -1.60 -8.14 -15.48
CA LYS A 76 -2.22 -6.80 -15.37
C LYS A 76 -3.59 -6.91 -14.70
N LYS A 77 -3.86 -6.06 -13.70
CA LYS A 77 -5.18 -5.96 -13.06
C LYS A 77 -6.21 -5.46 -14.07
N VAL A 78 -7.38 -6.09 -14.12
CA VAL A 78 -8.50 -5.72 -15.00
C VAL A 78 -9.71 -5.26 -14.20
N ASP A 79 -10.55 -4.41 -14.78
CA ASP A 79 -11.86 -4.07 -14.20
C ASP A 79 -12.94 -5.04 -14.70
N CYS A 80 -13.59 -5.73 -13.77
CA CYS A 80 -14.66 -6.68 -14.11
C CYS A 80 -15.96 -6.02 -14.61
N ASN A 81 -16.08 -4.70 -14.47
CA ASN A 81 -17.20 -3.92 -14.99
C ASN A 81 -16.91 -3.35 -16.38
N ASP A 82 -15.65 -3.34 -16.83
CA ASP A 82 -15.24 -2.76 -18.10
C ASP A 82 -14.50 -3.78 -18.99
N ARG A 83 -15.14 -4.16 -20.10
CA ARG A 83 -14.55 -5.08 -21.08
C ARG A 83 -13.52 -4.42 -21.99
N SER A 84 -13.31 -3.10 -21.92
CA SER A 84 -12.37 -2.39 -22.79
C SER A 84 -10.90 -2.73 -22.51
N ASP A 85 -10.59 -3.23 -21.31
CA ASP A 85 -9.26 -3.75 -20.93
C ASP A 85 -8.89 -5.10 -21.58
N SER A 86 -9.78 -5.72 -22.37
CA SER A 86 -9.57 -6.99 -23.08
C SER A 86 -8.81 -6.86 -24.42
N LYS A 87 -8.37 -5.66 -24.79
CA LYS A 87 -7.88 -5.35 -26.14
C LYS A 87 -6.35 -5.30 -26.25
#